data_AF-A0A9D1UPH1-F1
#
_entry.id   AF-A0A9D1UPH1-F1
#
_cell.length_a   1.000
_cell.length_b   1.000
_cell.length_c   1.000
_cell.angle_alpha   90.00
_cell.angle_beta   90.00
_cell.angle_gamma   90.00
#
_symmetry.space_group_name_H-M   'P 1'
#
loop_
_entity.id
_entity.type
_entity.pdbx_description
1 polymer ?
#
loop_
_entity_poly.entity_id
_entity_poly.type
_entity_poly.pdbx_seq_one_letter_code
_entity_poly.pdbx_strand_id
1 'polypeptide(L)'
;MSKTPKYFIVEASALPEIFLKVAEAKRMLETGEVDTVHLATKRAGISRSAFYKYKDAVRPFNDMLQGRIVTFQILLKDEPGVLSSVLNIFARSGGNILTINQGIPANGCAAVTIGAETSGLEVSMEELLSRALNVEGVVRCEILAG
;
A
#
# COMPACT_ATOMS: atom_id res chain seq x y z
N MET A 1 -26.22 -17.96 -11.15
CA MET A 1 -25.13 -18.22 -10.18
C MET A 1 -23.94 -17.34 -10.56
N SER A 2 -23.70 -16.26 -9.81
CA SER A 2 -22.50 -15.44 -9.97
C SER A 2 -21.30 -16.26 -9.53
N LYS A 3 -20.47 -16.71 -10.48
CA LYS A 3 -19.18 -17.32 -10.15
C LYS A 3 -18.32 -16.27 -9.47
N THR A 4 -17.91 -16.54 -8.24
CA THR A 4 -16.90 -15.73 -7.55
C THR A 4 -15.64 -15.67 -8.43
N PRO A 5 -15.17 -14.47 -8.82
CA PRO A 5 -13.97 -14.35 -9.63
C PRO A 5 -12.76 -14.93 -8.89
N LYS A 6 -11.95 -15.72 -9.59
CA LYS A 6 -10.67 -16.26 -9.08
C LYS A 6 -9.55 -15.32 -9.54
N TYR A 7 -8.67 -14.95 -8.61
CA TYR A 7 -7.52 -14.08 -8.89
C TYR A 7 -6.23 -14.88 -8.88
N PHE A 8 -5.28 -14.50 -9.72
CA PHE A 8 -3.97 -15.14 -9.86
C PHE A 8 -2.88 -14.07 -9.84
N ILE A 9 -1.74 -14.39 -9.22
CA ILE A 9 -0.51 -13.62 -9.36
C ILE A 9 0.29 -14.26 -10.49
N VAL A 10 0.71 -13.45 -11.46
CA VAL A 10 1.44 -13.90 -12.64
C VAL A 10 2.62 -12.97 -12.88
N GLU A 11 3.72 -13.53 -13.37
CA GLU A 11 4.87 -12.74 -13.80
C GLU A 11 4.49 -11.88 -15.01
N ALA A 12 4.92 -10.62 -15.04
CA ALA A 12 4.57 -9.68 -16.11
C ALA A 12 4.98 -10.17 -17.50
N SER A 13 6.11 -10.87 -17.60
CA SER A 13 6.62 -11.47 -18.85
C SER A 13 5.71 -12.55 -19.43
N ALA A 14 4.90 -13.21 -18.59
CA ALA A 14 3.96 -14.25 -19.01
C ALA A 14 2.62 -13.66 -19.51
N LEU A 15 2.36 -12.37 -19.26
CA LEU A 15 1.13 -11.71 -19.69
C LEU A 15 1.25 -11.20 -21.13
N PRO A 16 0.16 -11.30 -21.91
CA PRO A 16 0.05 -10.56 -23.16
C PRO A 16 0.26 -9.06 -22.93
N GLU A 17 1.03 -8.42 -23.82
CA GLU A 17 1.44 -7.01 -23.73
C GLU A 17 0.26 -6.05 -23.51
N ILE A 18 -0.92 -6.39 -24.02
CA ILE A 18 -2.13 -5.57 -23.84
C ILE A 18 -2.49 -5.34 -22.38
N PHE A 19 -2.31 -6.34 -21.50
CA PHE A 19 -2.62 -6.19 -20.07
C PHE A 19 -1.62 -5.25 -19.40
N LEU A 20 -0.34 -5.33 -19.78
CA LEU A 20 0.71 -4.43 -19.28
C LEU A 20 0.44 -2.98 -19.70
N LYS A 21 0.08 -2.76 -20.97
CA LYS A 21 -0.28 -1.42 -21.48
C LYS A 21 -1.54 -0.85 -20.85
N VAL A 22 -2.52 -1.70 -20.55
CA VAL A 22 -3.72 -1.28 -19.80
C VAL A 22 -3.37 -0.92 -18.36
N ALA A 23 -2.49 -1.69 -17.69
CA ALA A 23 -1.99 -1.36 -16.35
C ALA A 23 -1.26 -0.01 -16.36
N GLU A 24 -0.39 0.22 -17.35
CA GLU A 24 0.35 1.46 -17.51
C GLU A 24 -0.58 2.67 -17.73
N ALA A 25 -1.57 2.54 -18.61
CA ALA A 25 -2.57 3.58 -18.83
C ALA A 25 -3.37 3.91 -17.56
N LYS A 26 -3.74 2.90 -16.75
CA LYS A 26 -4.40 3.12 -15.45
C LYS A 26 -3.49 3.85 -14.47
N ARG A 27 -2.23 3.41 -14.35
CA ARG A 27 -1.23 4.07 -13.50
C ARG A 27 -1.07 5.55 -13.84
N MET A 28 -0.99 5.92 -15.12
CA MET A 28 -0.89 7.32 -15.53
C MET A 28 -2.11 8.15 -15.12
N LEU A 29 -3.31 7.56 -15.15
CA LEU A 29 -4.54 8.24 -14.72
C LEU A 29 -4.60 8.39 -13.20
N GLU A 30 -4.23 7.33 -12.46
CA GLU A 30 -4.25 7.31 -10.99
C GLU A 30 -3.19 8.23 -10.38
N THR A 31 -2.02 8.33 -11.02
CA THR A 31 -0.91 9.22 -10.58
C THR A 31 -1.08 10.67 -11.06
N GLY A 32 -2.08 10.96 -11.89
CA GLY A 32 -2.29 12.30 -12.46
C GLY A 32 -1.26 12.70 -13.53
N GLU A 33 -0.44 11.78 -14.04
CA GLU A 33 0.47 12.05 -15.17
C GLU A 33 -0.27 12.46 -16.47
N VAL A 34 -1.54 12.08 -16.56
CA VAL A 34 -2.47 12.48 -17.62
C VAL A 34 -3.89 12.65 -17.07
N ASP A 35 -4.61 13.65 -17.57
CA ASP A 35 -5.96 13.97 -17.07
C ASP A 35 -7.08 13.16 -17.73
N THR A 36 -6.79 12.47 -18.85
CA THR A 36 -7.82 11.81 -19.64
C THR A 36 -7.42 10.42 -20.12
N VAL A 37 -8.42 9.52 -20.18
CA VAL A 37 -8.26 8.17 -20.75
C VAL A 37 -7.73 8.24 -22.18
N HIS A 38 -8.11 9.27 -22.95
CA HIS A 38 -7.59 9.45 -24.31
C HIS A 38 -6.07 9.64 -24.32
N LEU A 39 -5.52 10.50 -23.47
CA LEU A 39 -4.08 10.73 -23.35
C LEU A 39 -3.37 9.48 -22.82
N ALA A 40 -3.93 8.84 -21.80
CA ALA A 40 -3.37 7.62 -21.22
C ALA A 40 -3.23 6.49 -22.25
N THR A 41 -4.33 6.20 -22.97
CA THR A 41 -4.35 5.13 -23.98
C THR A 41 -3.44 5.43 -25.16
N LYS A 42 -3.34 6.71 -25.56
CA LYS A 42 -2.40 7.13 -26.61
C LYS A 42 -0.94 6.94 -26.17
N ARG A 43 -0.58 7.33 -24.94
CA ARG A 43 0.79 7.14 -24.41
C ARG A 43 1.15 5.67 -24.23
N ALA A 44 0.22 4.86 -23.72
CA ALA A 44 0.40 3.41 -23.56
C ALA A 44 0.30 2.61 -24.88
N GLY A 45 0.00 3.27 -26.01
CA GLY A 45 -0.06 2.61 -27.32
C GLY A 45 -1.23 1.63 -27.48
N ILE A 46 -2.39 1.90 -26.87
CA ILE A 46 -3.60 1.08 -26.98
C ILE A 46 -4.81 1.90 -27.41
N SER A 47 -5.84 1.25 -27.93
CA SER A 47 -7.12 1.91 -28.22
C SER A 47 -7.93 2.13 -26.93
N ARG A 48 -8.83 3.13 -26.95
CA ARG A 48 -9.82 3.31 -25.88
C ARG A 48 -10.71 2.08 -25.70
N SER A 49 -11.08 1.40 -26.78
CA SER A 49 -11.90 0.18 -26.70
C SER A 49 -11.15 -0.96 -26.00
N ALA A 50 -9.86 -1.12 -26.26
CA ALA A 50 -9.04 -2.11 -25.57
C ALA A 50 -8.91 -1.78 -24.07
N PHE A 51 -8.71 -0.50 -23.72
CA PHE A 51 -8.73 -0.06 -22.32
C PHE A 51 -10.04 -0.44 -21.62
N TYR A 52 -11.20 -0.04 -22.17
CA TYR A 52 -12.49 -0.34 -21.53
C TYR A 52 -12.80 -1.84 -21.48
N LYS A 53 -12.30 -2.64 -22.43
CA LYS A 53 -12.47 -4.09 -22.43
C LYS A 53 -11.72 -4.79 -21.29
N TYR A 54 -10.55 -4.26 -20.89
CA TYR A 54 -9.66 -4.92 -19.93
C TYR A 54 -9.45 -4.18 -18.61
N LYS A 55 -9.89 -2.92 -18.47
CA LYS A 55 -9.63 -2.06 -17.29
C LYS A 55 -10.06 -2.66 -15.95
N ASP A 56 -11.06 -3.53 -15.96
CA ASP A 56 -11.62 -4.14 -14.74
C ASP A 56 -10.94 -5.49 -14.42
N ALA A 57 -10.25 -6.09 -15.40
CA ALA A 57 -9.48 -7.32 -15.24
C ALA A 57 -8.02 -7.08 -14.80
N VAL A 58 -7.54 -5.83 -14.92
CA VAL A 58 -6.16 -5.45 -14.58
C VAL A 58 -6.19 -4.35 -13.52
N ARG A 59 -5.58 -4.62 -12.38
CA ARG A 59 -5.40 -3.67 -11.29
C ARG A 59 -3.95 -3.73 -10.80
N PRO A 60 -3.33 -2.58 -10.49
CA PRO A 60 -2.05 -2.57 -9.79
C PRO A 60 -2.15 -3.38 -8.49
N PHE A 61 -1.09 -4.10 -8.14
CA PHE A 61 -1.03 -4.80 -6.85
C PHE A 61 -1.01 -3.80 -5.67
N ASN A 62 -0.47 -2.60 -5.86
CA ASN A 62 -0.48 -1.55 -4.81
C ASN A 62 -1.90 -1.09 -4.43
N ASP A 63 -2.87 -1.16 -5.34
CA ASP A 63 -4.29 -0.91 -5.00
C ASP A 63 -4.86 -1.97 -4.05
N MET A 64 -4.18 -3.11 -3.86
CA MET A 64 -4.58 -4.11 -2.86
C MET A 64 -4.16 -3.74 -1.44
N LEU A 65 -3.22 -2.80 -1.26
CA LEU A 65 -2.79 -2.31 0.06
C LEU A 65 -3.61 -1.11 0.54
N GLN A 66 -4.16 -0.31 -0.38
CA GLN A 66 -5.13 0.74 -0.07
C GLN A 66 -6.52 0.12 0.14
N GLY A 67 -7.06 0.25 1.36
CA GLY A 67 -8.38 -0.32 1.70
C GLY A 67 -8.36 -1.70 2.36
N ARG A 68 -7.20 -2.16 2.83
CA ARG A 68 -7.07 -3.37 3.66
C ARG A 68 -6.35 -3.08 4.98
N ILE A 69 -6.50 -4.03 5.90
CA ILE A 69 -5.77 -4.07 7.16
C ILE A 69 -4.32 -4.45 6.84
N VAL A 70 -3.40 -3.53 7.02
CA VAL A 70 -1.96 -3.74 6.84
C VAL A 70 -1.31 -4.01 8.19
N THR A 71 -0.39 -4.97 8.22
CA THR A 71 0.39 -5.32 9.41
C THR A 71 1.80 -4.73 9.32
N PHE A 72 2.10 -3.80 10.22
CA PHE A 72 3.41 -3.16 10.37
C PHE A 72 4.19 -3.86 11.48
N GLN A 73 5.47 -4.13 11.27
CA GLN A 73 6.40 -4.54 12.31
C GLN A 73 7.38 -3.41 12.58
N ILE A 74 7.49 -3.04 13.85
CA ILE A 74 8.27 -1.90 14.30
C ILE A 74 9.13 -2.35 15.46
N LEU A 75 10.44 -2.12 15.36
CA LEU A 75 11.37 -2.35 16.47
C LEU A 75 11.58 -1.03 17.19
N LEU A 76 11.15 -0.97 18.45
CA LEU A 76 11.21 0.24 19.28
C LEU A 76 12.22 0.05 20.40
N LYS A 77 12.93 1.10 20.78
CA LYS A 77 13.63 1.15 22.07
C LYS A 77 12.62 1.06 23.21
N ASP A 78 13.00 0.36 24.27
CA ASP A 78 12.20 0.24 25.50
C ASP A 78 12.34 1.51 26.36
N GLU A 79 11.81 2.61 25.85
CA GLU A 79 11.87 3.93 26.46
C GLU A 79 10.44 4.52 26.58
N PRO A 80 10.13 5.26 27.67
CA PRO A 80 8.82 5.86 27.85
C PRO A 80 8.41 6.75 26.67
N GLY A 81 7.21 6.52 26.14
CA GLY A 81 6.60 7.38 25.12
C GLY A 81 6.97 7.04 23.67
N VAL A 82 7.93 6.15 23.40
CA VAL A 82 8.34 5.80 22.03
C VAL A 82 7.17 5.19 21.24
N LEU A 83 6.49 4.16 21.80
CA LEU A 83 5.30 3.58 21.16
C LEU A 83 4.21 4.63 20.94
N SER A 84 3.94 5.47 21.94
CA SER A 84 2.93 6.52 21.87
C SER A 84 3.21 7.51 20.73
N SER A 85 4.48 7.88 20.53
CA SER A 85 4.91 8.75 19.43
C SER A 85 4.64 8.11 18.07
N VAL A 86 4.92 6.81 17.91
CA VAL A 86 4.59 6.07 16.68
C VAL A 86 3.08 6.02 16.45
N LEU A 87 2.28 5.69 17.46
CA LEU A 87 0.81 5.65 17.34
C LEU A 87 0.22 7.00 16.90
N ASN A 88 0.79 8.11 17.39
CA ASN A 88 0.41 9.45 16.96
C ASN A 88 0.69 9.73 15.48
N ILE A 89 1.76 9.16 14.90
CA ILE A 89 2.05 9.29 13.47
C ILE A 89 0.95 8.61 12.64
N PHE A 90 0.54 7.40 13.01
CA PHE A 90 -0.56 6.69 12.35
C PHE A 90 -1.86 7.49 12.42
N ALA A 91 -2.24 7.94 13.62
CA ALA A 91 -3.47 8.70 13.83
C ALA A 91 -3.50 10.02 13.04
N ARG A 92 -2.40 10.78 13.06
CA ARG A 92 -2.28 12.05 12.31
C ARG A 92 -2.23 11.87 10.79
N SER A 93 -1.86 10.69 10.34
CA SER A 93 -1.81 10.36 8.92
C SER A 93 -3.13 9.79 8.40
N GLY A 94 -4.16 9.67 9.24
CA GLY A 94 -5.47 9.10 8.88
C GLY A 94 -5.54 7.57 8.96
N GLY A 95 -4.55 6.92 9.56
CA GLY A 95 -4.52 5.47 9.75
C GLY A 95 -5.37 5.03 10.95
N ASN A 96 -6.27 4.07 10.73
CA ASN A 96 -7.13 3.53 11.78
C ASN A 96 -6.50 2.26 12.38
N ILE A 97 -5.97 2.35 13.58
CA ILE A 97 -5.30 1.22 14.25
C ILE A 97 -6.35 0.25 14.82
N LEU A 98 -6.27 -1.01 14.42
CA LEU A 98 -7.17 -2.08 14.84
C LEU A 98 -6.56 -2.98 15.90
N THR A 99 -5.26 -3.28 15.79
CA THR A 99 -4.55 -4.13 16.75
C THR A 99 -3.16 -3.59 17.04
N ILE A 100 -2.72 -3.76 18.27
CA ILE A 100 -1.36 -3.47 18.73
C ILE A 100 -0.92 -4.68 19.53
N ASN A 101 0.21 -5.26 19.16
CA ASN A 101 0.85 -6.34 19.90
C ASN A 101 2.32 -6.01 20.13
N GLN A 102 2.69 -5.72 21.37
CA GLN A 102 4.08 -5.50 21.76
C GLN A 102 4.61 -6.74 22.47
N GLY A 103 5.72 -7.27 21.94
CA GLY A 103 6.47 -8.34 22.60
C GLY A 103 7.19 -7.86 23.86
N ILE A 104 7.58 -8.81 24.70
CA ILE A 104 8.43 -8.53 25.87
C ILE A 104 9.75 -7.91 25.38
N PRO A 105 10.18 -6.76 25.92
CA PRO A 105 11.44 -6.15 25.55
C PRO A 105 12.62 -7.11 25.74
N ALA A 106 13.53 -7.15 24.77
CA ALA A 106 14.78 -7.88 24.81
C ALA A 106 15.91 -6.99 24.29
N ASN A 107 17.04 -6.96 25.00
CA ASN A 107 18.20 -6.12 24.65
C ASN A 107 17.86 -4.61 24.51
N GLY A 108 16.97 -4.11 25.35
CA GLY A 108 16.55 -2.70 25.34
C GLY A 108 15.64 -2.30 24.18
N CYS A 109 15.10 -3.27 23.43
CA CYS A 109 14.13 -3.03 22.37
C CYS A 109 12.93 -3.98 22.47
N ALA A 110 11.76 -3.53 22.01
CA ALA A 110 10.56 -4.33 21.89
C ALA A 110 10.09 -4.36 20.44
N ALA A 111 9.77 -5.56 19.94
CA ALA A 111 9.08 -5.71 18.66
C ALA A 111 7.60 -5.41 18.87
N VAL A 112 7.06 -4.49 18.06
CA VAL A 112 5.65 -4.11 18.04
C VAL A 112 5.07 -4.42 16.68
N THR A 113 3.95 -5.11 16.68
CA THR A 113 3.15 -5.35 15.49
C THR A 113 1.88 -4.51 15.56
N ILE A 114 1.64 -3.68 14.55
CA ILE A 114 0.45 -2.82 14.45
C ILE A 114 -0.36 -3.27 13.24
N GLY A 115 -1.60 -3.68 13.45
CA GLY A 115 -2.58 -3.87 12.38
C GLY A 115 -3.38 -2.58 12.21
N ALA A 116 -3.30 -1.94 11.04
CA ALA A 116 -4.02 -0.70 10.75
C ALA A 116 -4.74 -0.75 9.41
N GLU A 117 -5.96 -0.23 9.38
CA GLU A 117 -6.68 0.04 8.14
C GLU A 117 -6.16 1.34 7.51
N THR A 118 -5.79 1.25 6.23
CA THR A 118 -5.08 2.31 5.50
C THR A 118 -5.96 3.09 4.52
N SER A 119 -7.27 2.79 4.47
CA SER A 119 -8.23 3.44 3.56
C SER A 119 -8.33 4.96 3.76
N GLY A 120 -8.13 5.42 5.00
CA GLY A 120 -8.20 6.82 5.38
C GLY A 120 -6.86 7.57 5.35
N LEU A 121 -5.76 6.93 4.88
CA LEU A 121 -4.47 7.58 4.90
C LEU A 121 -4.43 8.83 3.98
N GLU A 122 -3.99 9.94 4.54
CA GLU A 122 -3.79 11.21 3.84
C GLU A 122 -2.43 11.29 3.11
N VAL A 123 -1.55 10.34 3.41
CA VAL A 123 -0.18 10.24 2.85
C VAL A 123 0.05 8.88 2.24
N SER A 124 1.07 8.76 1.40
CA SER A 124 1.45 7.44 0.87
C SER A 124 1.99 6.53 1.98
N MET A 125 1.96 5.23 1.74
CA MET A 125 2.52 4.24 2.66
C MET A 125 4.02 4.45 2.88
N GLU A 126 4.75 4.82 1.84
CA GLU A 126 6.17 5.14 1.91
C GLU A 126 6.44 6.34 2.83
N GLU A 127 5.61 7.38 2.72
CA GLU A 127 5.71 8.57 3.57
C GLU A 127 5.35 8.24 5.04
N LEU A 128 4.32 7.42 5.27
CA LEU A 128 3.97 6.95 6.61
C LEU A 128 5.13 6.18 7.27
N LEU A 129 5.74 5.25 6.54
CA LEU A 129 6.91 4.49 7.01
C LEU A 129 8.09 5.40 7.30
N SER A 130 8.37 6.37 6.41
CA SER A 130 9.42 7.37 6.58
C SER A 130 9.21 8.18 7.86
N ARG A 131 7.99 8.66 8.11
CA ARG A 131 7.64 9.39 9.33
C ARG A 131 7.83 8.55 10.59
N ALA A 132 7.39 7.29 10.56
CA ALA A 132 7.55 6.38 11.68
C ALA A 132 9.04 6.10 11.96
N LEU A 133 9.87 5.88 10.93
CA LEU A 133 11.32 5.66 11.08
C LEU A 133 12.06 6.87 11.65
N ASN A 134 11.57 8.09 11.38
CA ASN A 134 12.17 9.33 11.89
C ASN A 134 11.80 9.66 13.35
N VAL A 135 10.92 8.87 13.99
CA VAL A 135 10.62 9.02 15.41
C VAL A 135 11.81 8.55 16.24
N GLU A 136 12.26 9.39 17.16
CA GLU A 136 13.34 9.04 18.09
C GLU A 136 12.95 7.79 18.90
N GLY A 137 13.84 6.80 18.91
CA GLY A 137 13.59 5.51 19.55
C GLY A 137 13.04 4.42 18.61
N VAL A 138 12.71 4.73 17.35
CA VAL A 138 12.40 3.72 16.33
C VAL A 138 13.68 3.20 15.69
N VAL A 139 13.91 1.89 15.77
CA VAL A 139 15.10 1.22 15.23
C VAL A 139 14.83 0.64 13.84
N ARG A 140 13.61 0.13 13.62
CA ARG A 140 13.17 -0.43 12.34
C ARG A 140 11.65 -0.29 12.21
N CYS A 141 11.16 -0.12 11.00
CA CYS A 141 9.74 -0.12 10.66
C CYS A 141 9.57 -0.73 9.26
N GLU A 142 8.76 -1.77 9.13
CA GLU A 142 8.52 -2.47 7.87
C GLU A 142 7.09 -3.01 7.79
N ILE A 143 6.66 -3.35 6.58
CA ILE A 143 5.35 -3.97 6.33
C ILE A 143 5.57 -5.48 6.24
N LEU A 144 4.88 -6.25 7.09
CA LEU A 144 4.94 -7.71 7.07
C LEU A 144 3.96 -8.33 6.08
N ALA A 145 2.74 -7.77 5.99
CA ALA A 145 1.68 -8.28 5.11
C ALA A 145 0.56 -7.24 4.93
N GLY A 146 -0.09 -7.28 3.76
CA GLY A 146 -1.35 -6.62 3.41
C GLY A 146 -2.10 -7.38 2.31
#